data_AF-A0A1V9FIT4-F1
#
_entry.id   AF-A0A1V9FIT4-F1
#
_cell.length_a   1.000
_cell.length_b   1.000
_cell.length_c   1.000
_cell.angle_alpha   90.00
_cell.angle_beta   90.00
_cell.angle_gamma   90.00
#
_symmetry.space_group_name_H-M   'P 1'
#
loop_
_entity.id
_entity.type
_entity.pdbx_description
1 polymer ?
#
loop_
_entity_poly.entity_id
_entity_poly.type
_entity_poly.pdbx_seq_one_letter_code
_entity_poly.pdbx_strand_id
1 'polypeptide(L)'
;MTSNNKQQFHAWHLMLLLVLLLNSRCRNTPDANATIHIYIMPQYGLIKLLPTTDTLHFPLDENSYNAIKSTLSFVIRNKEYVCFHDQRAEALNIYDLHSRQLIKRLELKKILSGHDLYKTSAFVKNFDSIFVTNNASLYLVDSAGHLNKTFKFLQKPELARAVFDNNSPPVIQDNQLYAGVRPSINETSLRSLAKWKAVYSFDLLNGKAKLHYSLPRMYQENYFGYHFLEGNYCYNNNGYFVFSFPADTNVYESDLAGHNLSYCGKSQYQTSDITPVKKEDLLNDKAGKQYMLRDSYGAIYFDGYHKRYLRLAKQKISEADFESKNLNRKRSILIFDEHLKIIGESLIDENISFSSLFISADGNIYARTRSNDEYALHFVRLAYVDSRENNTQLTKN
;
A
#
# COMPACT_ATOMS: atom_id res chain seq x y z
N MET A 1 -49.31 -42.17 -54.44
CA MET A 1 -48.57 -42.79 -53.32
C MET A 1 -47.31 -41.97 -53.09
N THR A 2 -47.41 -40.90 -52.30
CA THR A 2 -46.35 -39.89 -52.13
C THR A 2 -46.45 -39.31 -50.73
N SER A 3 -45.74 -39.90 -49.77
CA SER A 3 -45.24 -39.19 -48.56
C SER A 3 -44.39 -40.17 -47.75
N ASN A 4 -43.07 -40.07 -47.81
CA ASN A 4 -42.15 -40.48 -46.71
C ASN A 4 -40.68 -40.26 -47.08
N ASN A 5 -40.28 -39.05 -47.47
CA ASN A 5 -38.86 -38.77 -47.66
C ASN A 5 -38.37 -37.38 -47.20
N LYS A 6 -39.20 -36.61 -46.49
CA LYS A 6 -38.79 -35.29 -45.98
C LYS A 6 -38.43 -35.24 -44.49
N GLN A 7 -38.71 -36.29 -43.71
CA GLN A 7 -38.41 -36.28 -42.26
C GLN A 7 -37.03 -36.84 -41.89
N GLN A 8 -36.35 -37.58 -42.77
CA GLN A 8 -35.04 -38.18 -42.45
C GLN A 8 -33.84 -37.24 -42.66
N PHE A 9 -33.98 -36.20 -43.48
CA PHE A 9 -32.88 -35.25 -43.76
C PHE A 9 -32.65 -34.20 -42.67
N HIS A 10 -33.65 -33.91 -41.81
CA HIS A 10 -33.48 -32.95 -40.72
C HIS A 10 -32.84 -33.55 -39.46
N ALA A 11 -32.92 -34.86 -39.25
CA ALA A 11 -32.30 -35.51 -38.10
C ALA A 11 -30.75 -35.52 -38.19
N TRP A 12 -30.20 -35.69 -39.39
CA TRP A 12 -28.75 -35.76 -39.61
C TRP A 12 -28.05 -34.41 -39.47
N HIS A 13 -28.69 -33.31 -39.86
CA HIS A 13 -28.13 -31.96 -39.65
C HIS A 13 -28.20 -31.49 -38.20
N LEU A 14 -29.23 -31.87 -37.46
CA LEU A 14 -29.31 -31.56 -36.02
C LEU A 14 -28.25 -32.32 -35.21
N MET A 15 -27.95 -33.57 -35.59
CA MET A 15 -26.96 -34.40 -34.91
C MET A 15 -25.51 -33.96 -35.22
N LEU A 16 -25.23 -33.46 -36.43
CA LEU A 16 -23.91 -32.91 -36.78
C LEU A 16 -23.64 -31.57 -36.07
N LEU A 17 -24.65 -30.74 -35.87
CA LEU A 17 -24.55 -29.49 -35.11
C LEU A 17 -24.31 -29.74 -33.61
N LEU A 18 -24.91 -30.78 -33.02
CA LEU A 18 -24.66 -31.15 -31.62
C LEU A 18 -23.23 -31.70 -31.40
N VAL A 19 -22.66 -32.43 -32.36
CA VAL A 19 -21.29 -32.96 -32.25
C VAL A 19 -20.22 -31.87 -32.46
N LEU A 20 -20.52 -30.83 -33.23
CA LEU A 20 -19.66 -29.64 -33.35
C LEU A 20 -19.76 -28.72 -32.12
N LEU A 21 -20.92 -28.64 -31.46
CA LEU A 21 -21.08 -27.91 -30.20
C LEU A 21 -20.44 -28.64 -29.00
N LEU A 22 -20.35 -29.97 -29.01
CA LEU A 22 -19.69 -30.75 -27.95
C LEU A 22 -18.16 -30.85 -28.10
N ASN A 23 -17.60 -30.48 -29.25
CA ASN A 23 -16.15 -30.37 -29.48
C ASN A 23 -15.61 -28.95 -29.31
N SER A 24 -16.46 -28.00 -28.88
CA SER A 24 -16.01 -26.78 -28.21
C SER A 24 -15.53 -27.14 -26.81
N ARG A 25 -14.49 -27.99 -26.73
CA ARG A 25 -13.67 -28.16 -25.53
C ARG A 25 -13.39 -26.77 -25.01
N CYS A 26 -13.72 -26.54 -23.75
CA CYS A 26 -13.11 -25.50 -22.92
C CYS A 26 -11.59 -25.61 -23.11
N ARG A 27 -11.04 -24.89 -24.10
CA ARG A 27 -9.70 -24.37 -23.98
C ARG A 27 -9.84 -23.43 -22.81
N ASN A 28 -9.38 -23.87 -21.64
CA ASN A 28 -9.04 -22.97 -20.56
C ASN A 28 -8.17 -21.89 -21.20
N THR A 29 -8.78 -20.76 -21.53
CA THR A 29 -8.04 -19.54 -21.80
C THR A 29 -7.14 -19.40 -20.59
N PRO A 30 -5.80 -19.33 -20.75
CA PRO A 30 -4.91 -19.01 -19.66
C PRO A 30 -5.52 -17.83 -18.92
N ASP A 31 -5.70 -17.96 -17.61
CA ASP A 31 -6.28 -16.92 -16.79
C ASP A 31 -5.55 -15.62 -17.15
N ALA A 32 -6.24 -14.66 -17.77
CA ALA A 32 -5.62 -13.51 -18.43
C ALA A 32 -4.86 -12.58 -17.44
N ASN A 33 -4.84 -12.97 -16.16
CA ASN A 33 -4.19 -12.30 -15.04
C ASN A 33 -3.10 -13.17 -14.36
N ALA A 34 -2.68 -14.28 -14.98
CA ALA A 34 -1.66 -15.15 -14.39
C ALA A 34 -0.36 -14.38 -14.12
N THR A 35 0.07 -14.37 -12.86
CA THR A 35 1.32 -13.72 -12.46
C THR A 35 2.51 -14.49 -12.99
N ILE A 36 3.43 -13.79 -13.67
CA ILE A 36 4.70 -14.36 -14.11
C ILE A 36 5.77 -14.05 -13.06
N HIS A 37 6.42 -15.10 -12.54
CA HIS A 37 7.49 -14.93 -11.56
C HIS A 37 8.84 -14.71 -12.23
N ILE A 38 9.54 -13.65 -11.83
CA ILE A 38 10.89 -13.30 -12.25
C ILE A 38 11.82 -13.45 -11.05
N TYR A 39 12.74 -14.40 -11.14
CA TYR A 39 13.78 -14.58 -10.15
C TYR A 39 15.04 -13.82 -10.54
N ILE A 40 15.51 -12.94 -9.65
CA ILE A 40 16.79 -12.24 -9.78
C ILE A 40 17.57 -12.50 -8.50
N MET A 41 18.83 -12.94 -8.62
CA MET A 41 19.67 -13.26 -7.47
C MET A 41 19.91 -11.98 -6.61
N PRO A 42 19.56 -11.99 -5.31
CA PRO A 42 19.70 -10.82 -4.44
C PRO A 42 21.15 -10.54 -4.08
N GLN A 43 21.46 -9.26 -3.83
CA GLN A 43 22.76 -8.77 -3.37
C GLN A 43 22.59 -7.82 -2.18
N TYR A 44 22.34 -8.37 -0.99
CA TYR A 44 21.97 -7.60 0.21
C TYR A 44 23.03 -6.61 0.73
N GLY A 45 24.27 -6.69 0.23
CA GLY A 45 25.41 -5.94 0.77
C GLY A 45 25.85 -4.73 -0.05
N LEU A 46 25.29 -4.43 -1.23
CA LEU A 46 25.81 -3.36 -2.08
C LEU A 46 25.47 -1.96 -1.55
N ILE A 47 24.23 -1.80 -1.08
CA ILE A 47 23.73 -0.51 -0.58
C ILE A 47 23.16 -0.68 0.82
N LYS A 48 23.39 0.31 1.67
CA LYS A 48 22.72 0.47 2.96
C LYS A 48 21.90 1.75 2.98
N LEU A 49 20.87 1.79 3.82
CA LEU A 49 20.09 3.00 4.12
C LEU A 49 20.31 3.32 5.59
N LEU A 50 20.98 4.44 5.87
CA LEU A 50 21.42 4.81 7.23
C LEU A 50 20.88 6.20 7.62
N PRO A 51 20.54 6.43 8.89
CA PRO A 51 20.22 7.77 9.37
C PRO A 51 21.44 8.68 9.31
N THR A 52 21.20 9.95 9.02
CA THR A 52 22.21 11.01 8.99
C THR A 52 22.03 11.96 10.17
N THR A 53 22.88 12.99 10.26
CA THR A 53 22.71 14.09 11.23
C THR A 53 21.72 15.16 10.78
N ASP A 54 21.25 15.10 9.53
CA ASP A 54 20.26 16.02 8.98
C ASP A 54 18.85 15.65 9.50
N THR A 55 18.17 16.63 10.08
CA THR A 55 16.89 16.44 10.76
C THR A 55 15.92 17.56 10.43
N LEU A 56 14.63 17.23 10.40
CA LEU A 56 13.55 18.20 10.30
C LEU A 56 12.75 18.23 11.59
N HIS A 57 12.28 19.42 11.92
CA HIS A 57 11.51 19.69 13.12
C HIS A 57 10.36 20.62 12.77
N PHE A 58 9.13 20.17 13.02
CA PHE A 58 7.91 20.94 12.80
C PHE A 58 7.27 21.22 14.15
N PRO A 59 7.26 22.47 14.63
CA PRO A 59 6.66 22.81 15.90
C PRO A 59 5.14 22.61 15.83
N LEU A 60 4.55 22.10 16.90
CA LEU A 60 3.12 21.96 17.07
C LEU A 60 2.60 23.09 17.95
N ASP A 61 1.49 23.70 17.55
CA ASP A 61 0.78 24.68 18.37
C ASP A 61 -0.13 23.99 19.40
N GLU A 62 -0.79 24.78 20.25
CA GLU A 62 -1.71 24.29 21.30
C GLU A 62 -2.90 23.49 20.76
N ASN A 63 -3.19 23.58 19.46
CA ASN A 63 -4.29 22.91 18.81
C ASN A 63 -3.83 21.69 17.98
N SER A 64 -2.53 21.43 17.89
CA SER A 64 -1.95 20.37 17.07
C SER A 64 -1.33 19.28 17.94
N TYR A 65 -1.47 18.04 17.50
CA TYR A 65 -1.01 16.88 18.25
C TYR A 65 -0.05 16.04 17.43
N ASN A 66 0.84 15.34 18.13
CA ASN A 66 1.81 14.45 17.53
C ASN A 66 1.20 13.09 17.06
N ALA A 67 -0.10 12.87 17.23
CA ALA A 67 -0.79 11.68 16.78
C ALA A 67 -1.12 11.76 15.28
N ILE A 68 -0.16 11.40 14.42
CA ILE A 68 -0.28 11.55 12.96
C ILE A 68 -0.76 10.26 12.29
N LYS A 69 -1.86 10.33 11.52
CA LYS A 69 -2.40 9.23 10.70
C LYS A 69 -1.63 9.02 9.41
N SER A 70 -1.30 10.11 8.73
CA SER A 70 -0.60 10.10 7.46
C SER A 70 0.24 11.37 7.28
N THR A 71 1.30 11.23 6.50
CA THR A 71 2.25 12.27 6.12
C THR A 71 2.40 12.25 4.62
N LEU A 72 2.12 13.36 3.95
CA LEU A 72 2.17 13.44 2.48
C LEU A 72 2.89 14.71 2.07
N SER A 73 3.88 14.61 1.18
CA SER A 73 4.54 15.76 0.57
C SER A 73 3.93 16.08 -0.79
N PHE A 74 3.96 17.37 -1.17
CA PHE A 74 3.53 17.83 -2.48
C PHE A 74 4.25 19.13 -2.86
N VAL A 75 4.35 19.39 -4.17
CA VAL A 75 5.04 20.56 -4.73
C VAL A 75 4.07 21.45 -5.49
N ILE A 76 4.10 22.76 -5.22
CA ILE A 76 3.36 23.78 -5.96
C ILE A 76 4.32 24.92 -6.32
N ARG A 77 4.45 25.25 -7.61
CA ARG A 77 5.27 26.38 -8.09
C ARG A 77 6.69 26.38 -7.48
N ASN A 78 7.34 25.22 -7.49
CA ASN A 78 8.69 24.99 -6.92
C ASN A 78 8.81 25.20 -5.39
N LYS A 79 7.69 25.26 -4.67
CA LYS A 79 7.68 25.19 -3.21
C LYS A 79 7.17 23.85 -2.76
N GLU A 80 7.88 23.24 -1.83
CA GLU A 80 7.54 21.95 -1.27
C GLU A 80 6.83 22.11 0.08
N TYR A 81 5.78 21.32 0.25
CA TYR A 81 4.95 21.30 1.42
C TYR A 81 4.85 19.89 1.95
N VAL A 82 4.64 19.77 3.27
CA VAL A 82 4.29 18.51 3.93
C VAL A 82 2.98 18.69 4.68
N CYS A 83 2.06 17.75 4.49
CA CYS A 83 0.78 17.70 5.17
C CYS A 83 0.79 16.57 6.19
N PHE A 84 0.50 16.91 7.45
CA PHE A 84 0.27 15.96 8.52
C PHE A 84 -1.22 15.87 8.82
N HIS A 85 -1.78 14.66 8.71
CA HIS A 85 -3.15 14.40 9.16
C HIS A 85 -3.13 14.10 10.66
N ASP A 86 -3.48 15.10 11.45
CA ASP A 86 -3.64 14.99 12.89
C ASP A 86 -4.89 14.18 13.23
N GLN A 87 -4.69 13.02 13.87
CA GLN A 87 -5.74 12.12 14.30
C GLN A 87 -6.64 12.75 15.35
N ARG A 88 -6.05 13.44 16.32
CA ARG A 88 -6.73 13.88 17.54
C ARG A 88 -7.48 15.18 17.29
N ALA A 89 -6.87 16.10 16.55
CA ALA A 89 -7.53 17.33 16.13
C ALA A 89 -8.49 17.13 14.94
N GLU A 90 -8.41 15.98 14.26
CA GLU A 90 -9.12 15.73 12.99
C GLU A 90 -8.88 16.87 11.98
N ALA A 91 -7.60 17.23 11.82
CA ALA A 91 -7.18 18.36 11.01
C ALA A 91 -6.04 17.98 10.06
N LEU A 92 -5.94 18.70 8.96
CA LEU A 92 -4.77 18.67 8.08
C LEU A 92 -3.91 19.89 8.37
N ASN A 93 -2.70 19.65 8.85
CA ASN A 93 -1.72 20.68 9.12
C ASN A 93 -0.69 20.69 7.99
N ILE A 94 -0.68 21.74 7.18
CA ILE A 94 0.18 21.92 6.01
C ILE A 94 1.32 22.86 6.38
N TYR A 95 2.53 22.34 6.35
CA TYR A 95 3.77 23.08 6.60
C TYR A 95 4.51 23.32 5.29
N ASP A 96 5.21 24.45 5.21
CA ASP A 96 6.25 24.66 4.21
C ASP A 96 7.49 23.87 4.65
N LEU A 97 8.03 23.02 3.75
CA LEU A 97 9.07 22.06 4.11
C LEU A 97 10.38 22.74 4.54
N HIS A 98 10.72 23.87 3.91
CA HIS A 98 12.00 24.56 4.15
C HIS A 98 11.97 25.45 5.39
N SER A 99 10.97 26.32 5.48
CA SER A 99 10.79 27.22 6.63
C SER A 99 10.28 26.50 7.88
N ARG A 100 9.69 25.31 7.70
CA ARG A 100 9.07 24.49 8.76
C ARG A 100 7.93 25.19 9.48
N GLN A 101 7.36 26.22 8.87
CA GLN A 101 6.24 26.98 9.41
C GLN A 101 4.91 26.36 8.99
N LEU A 102 3.94 26.38 9.91
CA LEU A 102 2.56 26.02 9.61
C LEU A 102 1.98 27.08 8.68
N ILE A 103 1.62 26.67 7.46
CA ILE A 103 1.04 27.55 6.45
C ILE A 103 -0.48 27.52 6.52
N LYS A 104 -1.04 26.33 6.79
CA LYS A 104 -2.48 26.16 6.78
C LYS A 104 -2.93 25.02 7.67
N ARG A 105 -4.08 25.22 8.31
CA ARG A 105 -4.81 24.20 9.07
C ARG A 105 -6.21 24.07 8.50
N LEU A 106 -6.63 22.83 8.23
CA LEU A 106 -7.95 22.50 7.72
C LEU A 106 -8.66 21.59 8.72
N GLU A 107 -9.64 22.13 9.43
CA GLU A 107 -10.44 21.38 10.39
C GLU A 107 -11.49 20.55 9.66
N LEU A 108 -11.28 19.23 9.57
CA LEU A 108 -12.15 18.35 8.77
C LEU A 108 -13.58 18.31 9.33
N LYS A 109 -13.73 18.45 10.65
CA LYS A 109 -15.05 18.49 11.31
C LYS A 109 -15.87 19.71 10.88
N LYS A 110 -15.21 20.84 10.65
CA LYS A 110 -15.86 22.07 10.15
C LYS A 110 -16.18 21.96 8.67
N ILE A 111 -15.25 21.46 7.87
CA ILE A 111 -15.42 21.30 6.41
C ILE A 111 -16.53 20.31 6.09
N LEU A 112 -16.60 19.20 6.83
CA LEU A 112 -17.60 18.16 6.65
C LEU A 112 -18.75 18.28 7.68
N SER A 113 -19.09 19.51 8.07
CA SER A 113 -20.21 19.74 8.99
C SER A 113 -21.49 19.09 8.48
N GLY A 114 -22.18 18.33 9.32
CA GLY A 114 -23.35 17.52 8.92
C GLY A 114 -23.03 16.09 8.49
N HIS A 115 -21.75 15.69 8.53
CA HIS A 115 -21.32 14.31 8.38
C HIS A 115 -20.56 13.83 9.61
N ASP A 116 -20.90 12.63 10.10
CA ASP A 116 -20.10 11.98 11.13
C ASP A 116 -18.73 11.59 10.56
N LEU A 117 -17.66 12.01 11.25
CA LEU A 117 -16.31 11.63 10.90
C LEU A 117 -16.04 10.20 11.38
N TYR A 118 -15.82 9.30 10.42
CA TYR A 118 -15.57 7.90 10.70
C TYR A 118 -14.58 7.31 9.68
N LYS A 119 -13.44 6.85 10.22
CA LYS A 119 -12.30 6.33 9.44
C LYS A 119 -11.81 7.32 8.38
N THR A 120 -11.89 8.61 8.68
CA THR A 120 -11.47 9.69 7.80
C THR A 120 -9.99 9.57 7.43
N SER A 121 -9.68 9.79 6.16
CA SER A 121 -8.31 9.94 5.64
C SER A 121 -8.26 11.01 4.56
N ALA A 122 -7.09 11.60 4.32
CA ALA A 122 -6.98 12.75 3.43
C ALA A 122 -5.71 12.69 2.59
N PHE A 123 -5.79 13.30 1.41
CA PHE A 123 -4.72 13.45 0.44
C PHE A 123 -4.75 14.85 -0.15
N VAL A 124 -3.65 15.59 0.01
CA VAL A 124 -3.48 16.93 -0.53
C VAL A 124 -2.66 16.83 -1.81
N LYS A 125 -3.31 16.98 -2.97
CA LYS A 125 -2.60 17.11 -4.25
C LYS A 125 -2.02 18.52 -4.39
N ASN A 126 -2.83 19.51 -4.06
CA ASN A 126 -2.50 20.93 -4.00
C ASN A 126 -3.58 21.68 -3.21
N PHE A 127 -3.48 23.01 -3.12
CA PHE A 127 -4.42 23.85 -2.36
C PHE A 127 -5.85 23.90 -2.92
N ASP A 128 -6.09 23.47 -4.16
CA ASP A 128 -7.41 23.46 -4.80
C ASP A 128 -7.97 22.04 -4.97
N SER A 129 -7.19 21.02 -4.60
CA SER A 129 -7.50 19.62 -4.80
C SER A 129 -7.07 18.79 -3.59
N ILE A 130 -7.93 18.84 -2.58
CA ILE A 130 -7.79 18.08 -1.35
C ILE A 130 -8.87 17.01 -1.33
N PHE A 131 -8.45 15.76 -1.31
CA PHE A 131 -9.32 14.60 -1.32
C PHE A 131 -9.48 14.09 0.11
N VAL A 132 -10.71 13.94 0.58
CA VAL A 132 -11.01 13.42 1.92
C VAL A 132 -11.94 12.22 1.77
N THR A 133 -11.50 11.04 2.19
CA THR A 133 -12.42 9.92 2.35
C THR A 133 -13.06 10.01 3.74
N ASN A 134 -14.37 9.83 3.81
CA ASN A 134 -15.08 9.67 5.06
C ASN A 134 -16.26 8.73 4.88
N ASN A 135 -16.35 7.73 5.77
CA ASN A 135 -17.37 6.68 5.78
C ASN A 135 -17.55 5.94 4.43
N ALA A 136 -18.46 6.42 3.57
CA ALA A 136 -18.84 5.82 2.29
C ALA A 136 -18.74 6.81 1.11
N SER A 137 -17.97 7.88 1.26
CA SER A 137 -17.82 8.91 0.24
C SER A 137 -16.40 9.45 0.21
N LEU A 138 -16.02 9.92 -0.97
CA LEU A 138 -14.84 10.71 -1.21
C LEU A 138 -15.30 12.14 -1.51
N TYR A 139 -14.71 13.11 -0.83
CA TYR A 139 -15.00 14.52 -0.97
C TYR A 139 -13.81 15.22 -1.61
N LEU A 140 -14.06 16.08 -2.59
CA LEU A 140 -13.09 17.00 -3.12
C LEU A 140 -13.34 18.36 -2.48
N VAL A 141 -12.36 18.86 -1.74
CA VAL A 141 -12.41 20.14 -1.05
C VAL A 141 -11.24 21.01 -1.51
N ASP A 142 -11.41 22.33 -1.44
CA ASP A 142 -10.31 23.27 -1.58
C ASP A 142 -9.73 23.63 -0.21
N SER A 143 -8.65 24.41 -0.22
CA SER A 143 -8.00 24.87 0.99
C SER A 143 -8.76 26.00 1.70
N ALA A 144 -9.77 26.63 1.08
CA ALA A 144 -10.69 27.51 1.80
C ALA A 144 -11.74 26.71 2.59
N GLY A 145 -11.80 25.38 2.38
CA GLY A 145 -12.74 24.49 3.04
C GLY A 145 -14.05 24.34 2.28
N HIS A 146 -14.14 24.79 1.02
CA HIS A 146 -15.32 24.59 0.20
C HIS A 146 -15.38 23.16 -0.33
N LEU A 147 -16.57 22.56 -0.20
CA LEU A 147 -16.87 21.22 -0.70
C LEU A 147 -17.28 21.30 -2.18
N ASN A 148 -16.37 20.92 -3.07
CA ASN A 148 -16.55 21.08 -4.53
C ASN A 148 -17.30 19.90 -5.17
N LYS A 149 -16.97 18.66 -4.78
CA LYS A 149 -17.60 17.45 -5.33
C LYS A 149 -17.68 16.33 -4.28
N THR A 150 -18.67 15.45 -4.44
CA THR A 150 -18.81 14.21 -3.68
C THR A 150 -18.88 13.02 -4.63
N PHE A 151 -18.06 12.01 -4.36
CA PHE A 151 -18.04 10.74 -5.07
C PHE A 151 -18.52 9.64 -4.12
N LYS A 152 -19.49 8.84 -4.57
CA LYS A 152 -20.01 7.74 -3.76
C LYS A 152 -19.16 6.49 -3.93
N PHE A 153 -18.95 5.77 -2.84
CA PHE A 153 -18.37 4.45 -2.91
C PHE A 153 -19.42 3.49 -3.54
N LEU A 154 -18.94 2.41 -4.16
CA LEU A 154 -19.75 1.26 -4.57
C LEU A 154 -20.64 0.78 -3.43
N GLN A 155 -21.91 0.56 -3.75
CA GLN A 155 -22.84 -0.09 -2.84
C GLN A 155 -22.45 -1.57 -2.69
N LYS A 156 -21.90 -1.94 -1.52
CA LYS A 156 -21.49 -3.30 -1.11
C LYS A 156 -20.69 -4.13 -2.14
N PRO A 157 -19.35 -4.05 -2.18
CA PRO A 157 -18.61 -5.07 -2.93
C PRO A 157 -17.81 -6.14 -2.15
N GLU A 158 -17.43 -6.08 -0.89
CA GLU A 158 -18.19 -6.36 0.33
C GLU A 158 -17.41 -5.64 1.48
N LEU A 159 -17.66 -4.32 1.55
CA LEU A 159 -17.18 -3.28 2.50
C LEU A 159 -15.86 -2.54 2.24
N ALA A 160 -15.25 -2.67 1.06
CA ALA A 160 -14.08 -1.89 0.67
C ALA A 160 -14.26 -0.37 0.93
N ARG A 161 -13.39 0.21 1.76
CA ARG A 161 -13.31 1.65 2.01
C ARG A 161 -11.99 2.19 1.49
N ALA A 162 -12.06 3.18 0.61
CA ALA A 162 -10.87 3.88 0.18
C ALA A 162 -10.18 4.52 1.39
N VAL A 163 -8.87 4.32 1.48
CA VAL A 163 -8.01 4.90 2.51
C VAL A 163 -6.81 5.57 1.84
N PHE A 164 -6.45 6.72 2.38
CA PHE A 164 -5.24 7.46 2.04
C PHE A 164 -4.28 7.35 3.22
N ASP A 165 -3.15 6.67 3.00
CA ASP A 165 -2.08 6.54 3.98
C ASP A 165 -0.71 6.50 3.28
N ASN A 166 0.35 6.45 4.07
CA ASN A 166 1.73 6.44 3.57
C ASN A 166 2.12 5.12 2.90
N ASN A 167 1.43 4.03 3.20
CA ASN A 167 1.81 2.68 2.77
C ASN A 167 1.12 2.28 1.47
N SER A 168 0.07 3.00 1.11
CA SER A 168 -0.72 2.91 -0.12
C SER A 168 -1.08 4.33 -0.57
N PRO A 169 -0.07 5.13 -0.99
CA PRO A 169 -0.25 6.54 -1.31
C PRO A 169 -1.18 6.69 -2.51
N PRO A 170 -2.08 7.69 -2.51
CA PRO A 170 -3.03 7.84 -3.59
C PRO A 170 -2.35 8.25 -4.90
N VAL A 171 -2.86 7.73 -6.01
CA VAL A 171 -2.31 8.00 -7.35
C VAL A 171 -3.37 8.70 -8.18
N ILE A 172 -3.01 9.77 -8.88
CA ILE A 172 -3.89 10.40 -9.87
C ILE A 172 -3.27 10.26 -11.25
N GLN A 173 -4.00 9.60 -12.15
CA GLN A 173 -3.61 9.40 -13.54
C GLN A 173 -4.86 9.45 -14.42
N ASP A 174 -4.83 10.16 -15.56
CA ASP A 174 -5.89 10.15 -16.57
C ASP A 174 -7.32 10.38 -16.01
N ASN A 175 -7.46 11.37 -15.12
CA ASN A 175 -8.70 11.69 -14.38
C ASN A 175 -9.21 10.60 -13.44
N GLN A 176 -8.41 9.59 -13.15
CA GLN A 176 -8.70 8.55 -12.16
C GLN A 176 -7.91 8.84 -10.88
N LEU A 177 -8.57 8.76 -9.73
CA LEU A 177 -7.93 8.70 -8.43
C LEU A 177 -7.93 7.27 -7.92
N TYR A 178 -6.75 6.70 -7.70
CA TYR A 178 -6.55 5.38 -7.10
C TYR A 178 -6.21 5.52 -5.62
N ALA A 179 -6.76 4.64 -4.80
CA ALA A 179 -6.63 4.62 -3.36
C ALA A 179 -6.44 3.18 -2.87
N GLY A 180 -5.75 3.02 -1.74
CA GLY A 180 -5.75 1.74 -1.03
C GLY A 180 -7.13 1.38 -0.52
N VAL A 181 -7.36 0.09 -0.29
CA VAL A 181 -8.60 -0.41 0.31
C VAL A 181 -8.32 -0.88 1.72
N ARG A 182 -9.02 -0.30 2.70
CA ARG A 182 -9.03 -0.84 4.07
C ARG A 182 -9.76 -2.18 4.06
N PRO A 183 -9.14 -3.28 4.54
CA PRO A 183 -9.83 -4.55 4.70
C PRO A 183 -11.03 -4.40 5.64
N SER A 184 -12.14 -4.99 5.24
CA SER A 184 -13.43 -4.93 5.95
C SER A 184 -14.24 -6.20 5.67
N ILE A 185 -13.50 -7.27 5.36
CA ILE A 185 -14.01 -8.57 4.99
C ILE A 185 -13.83 -9.51 6.18
N ASN A 186 -14.55 -10.62 6.17
CA ASN A 186 -14.32 -11.69 7.13
C ASN A 186 -13.02 -12.43 6.76
N GLU A 187 -11.96 -12.27 7.55
CA GLU A 187 -10.67 -12.94 7.32
C GLU A 187 -10.73 -14.47 7.46
N THR A 188 -11.85 -15.02 7.96
CA THR A 188 -12.08 -16.47 8.09
C THR A 188 -12.98 -17.05 7.00
N SER A 189 -13.22 -16.30 5.92
CA SER A 189 -13.97 -16.71 4.74
C SER A 189 -13.10 -16.65 3.49
N LEU A 190 -12.61 -17.80 3.00
CA LEU A 190 -11.85 -17.89 1.75
C LEU A 190 -12.63 -17.31 0.55
N ARG A 191 -13.96 -17.47 0.53
CA ARG A 191 -14.83 -16.86 -0.48
C ARG A 191 -14.76 -15.34 -0.46
N SER A 192 -14.71 -14.74 0.73
CA SER A 192 -14.59 -13.28 0.87
C SER A 192 -13.19 -12.80 0.51
N LEU A 193 -12.14 -13.55 0.91
CA LEU A 193 -10.75 -13.28 0.55
C LEU A 193 -10.52 -13.31 -0.97
N ALA A 194 -11.06 -14.32 -1.66
CA ALA A 194 -10.97 -14.46 -3.12
C ALA A 194 -11.63 -13.30 -3.90
N LYS A 195 -12.65 -12.65 -3.32
CA LYS A 195 -13.33 -11.51 -3.93
C LYS A 195 -12.70 -10.16 -3.59
N TRP A 196 -11.91 -10.08 -2.52
CA TRP A 196 -11.37 -8.81 -2.04
C TRP A 196 -10.35 -8.23 -3.04
N LYS A 197 -10.28 -6.90 -3.04
CA LYS A 197 -9.51 -6.10 -3.98
C LYS A 197 -8.70 -5.05 -3.21
N ALA A 198 -7.44 -4.89 -3.57
CA ALA A 198 -6.49 -4.03 -2.86
C ALA A 198 -6.58 -2.54 -3.25
N VAL A 199 -7.10 -2.25 -4.45
CA VAL A 199 -7.12 -0.89 -5.00
C VAL A 199 -8.54 -0.45 -5.34
N TYR A 200 -8.83 0.81 -5.05
CA TYR A 200 -10.08 1.49 -5.37
C TYR A 200 -9.79 2.63 -6.34
N SER A 201 -10.47 2.71 -7.49
CA SER A 201 -10.42 3.88 -8.37
C SER A 201 -11.71 4.69 -8.36
N PHE A 202 -11.60 5.99 -8.55
CA PHE A 202 -12.69 6.94 -8.79
C PHE A 202 -12.43 7.74 -10.07
N ASP A 203 -13.40 7.74 -10.98
CA ASP A 203 -13.42 8.62 -12.14
C ASP A 203 -13.85 10.02 -11.71
N LEU A 204 -12.93 10.97 -11.80
CA LEU A 204 -13.12 12.34 -11.31
C LEU A 204 -14.04 13.17 -12.22
N LEU A 205 -14.36 12.68 -13.42
CA LEU A 205 -15.28 13.33 -14.36
C LEU A 205 -16.72 12.87 -14.13
N ASN A 206 -16.96 11.57 -14.14
CA ASN A 206 -18.32 11.00 -14.09
C ASN A 206 -18.69 10.36 -12.73
N GLY A 207 -17.73 10.26 -11.81
CA GLY A 207 -17.91 9.77 -10.45
C GLY A 207 -18.10 8.26 -10.30
N LYS A 208 -17.86 7.48 -11.35
CA LYS A 208 -17.89 6.01 -11.28
C LYS A 208 -16.71 5.50 -10.47
N ALA A 209 -16.97 4.50 -9.64
CA ALA A 209 -15.96 3.88 -8.79
C ALA A 209 -15.77 2.41 -9.17
N LYS A 210 -14.55 1.87 -9.01
CA LYS A 210 -14.22 0.48 -9.36
C LYS A 210 -13.16 -0.08 -8.40
N LEU A 211 -13.21 -1.39 -8.17
CA LEU A 211 -12.19 -2.10 -7.40
C LEU A 211 -11.27 -2.91 -8.33
N HIS A 212 -9.99 -2.96 -7.97
CA HIS A 212 -8.93 -3.58 -8.77
C HIS A 212 -7.99 -4.42 -7.90
N TYR A 213 -7.28 -5.33 -8.57
CA TYR A 213 -6.19 -6.12 -8.03
C TYR A 213 -6.59 -7.11 -6.92
N SER A 214 -6.70 -8.39 -7.27
CA SER A 214 -6.97 -9.47 -6.31
C SER A 214 -5.78 -9.70 -5.37
N LEU A 215 -6.05 -10.30 -4.20
CA LEU A 215 -4.97 -10.86 -3.38
C LEU A 215 -4.19 -11.94 -4.14
N PRO A 216 -2.90 -12.16 -3.84
CA PRO A 216 -2.17 -13.31 -4.33
C PRO A 216 -2.88 -14.63 -3.99
N ARG A 217 -2.72 -15.64 -4.83
CA ARG A 217 -3.42 -16.93 -4.72
C ARG A 217 -3.33 -17.54 -3.31
N MET A 218 -2.16 -17.44 -2.66
CA MET A 218 -1.94 -17.98 -1.32
C MET A 218 -2.93 -17.44 -0.28
N TYR A 219 -3.37 -16.19 -0.40
CA TYR A 219 -4.35 -15.57 0.49
C TYR A 219 -5.80 -15.97 0.17
N GLN A 220 -6.06 -16.39 -1.07
CA GLN A 220 -7.39 -16.84 -1.47
C GLN A 220 -7.65 -18.29 -1.04
N GLU A 221 -6.57 -19.06 -0.84
CA GLU A 221 -6.60 -20.48 -0.51
C GLU A 221 -6.29 -20.76 0.97
N ASN A 222 -5.74 -19.80 1.71
CA ASN A 222 -5.31 -20.00 3.10
C ASN A 222 -5.65 -18.81 4.01
N TYR A 223 -5.61 -19.05 5.32
CA TYR A 223 -5.88 -18.03 6.33
C TYR A 223 -4.58 -17.48 6.93
N PHE A 224 -4.48 -16.15 6.98
CA PHE A 224 -3.37 -15.45 7.64
C PHE A 224 -3.83 -14.53 8.77
N GLY A 225 -5.07 -14.04 8.73
CA GLY A 225 -5.62 -13.09 9.72
C GLY A 225 -5.63 -11.65 9.22
N TYR A 226 -6.47 -10.81 9.84
CA TYR A 226 -6.77 -9.45 9.38
C TYR A 226 -5.53 -8.58 9.09
N HIS A 227 -4.54 -8.56 10.00
CA HIS A 227 -3.34 -7.72 9.85
C HIS A 227 -2.46 -8.11 8.65
N PHE A 228 -2.63 -9.31 8.10
CA PHE A 228 -1.93 -9.72 6.89
C PHE A 228 -2.62 -9.28 5.58
N LEU A 229 -3.83 -8.72 5.67
CA LEU A 229 -4.62 -8.26 4.52
C LEU A 229 -4.32 -6.80 4.14
N GLU A 230 -3.46 -6.12 4.87
CA GLU A 230 -3.02 -4.76 4.57
C GLU A 230 -2.16 -4.76 3.29
N GLY A 231 -2.83 -4.64 2.13
CA GLY A 231 -2.17 -4.50 0.83
C GLY A 231 -1.50 -3.14 0.72
N ASN A 232 -0.18 -3.12 0.77
CA ASN A 232 0.64 -1.92 0.62
C ASN A 232 1.10 -1.80 -0.83
N TYR A 233 1.26 -0.59 -1.34
CA TYR A 233 1.86 -0.37 -2.65
C TYR A 233 2.58 0.97 -2.76
N CYS A 234 3.41 1.09 -3.80
CA CYS A 234 3.83 2.36 -4.35
C CYS A 234 3.49 2.42 -5.84
N TYR A 235 3.70 3.58 -6.46
CA TYR A 235 3.50 3.79 -7.89
C TYR A 235 4.79 4.33 -8.50
N ASN A 236 5.30 3.65 -9.54
CA ASN A 236 6.62 3.94 -10.09
C ASN A 236 6.55 4.85 -11.33
N ASN A 237 7.72 5.30 -11.79
CA ASN A 237 7.82 6.18 -12.97
C ASN A 237 7.43 5.51 -14.29
N ASN A 238 7.32 4.18 -14.33
CA ASN A 238 6.87 3.43 -15.50
C ASN A 238 5.33 3.32 -15.58
N GLY A 239 4.63 3.87 -14.58
CA GLY A 239 3.18 3.84 -14.51
C GLY A 239 2.60 2.57 -13.90
N TYR A 240 3.41 1.82 -13.15
CA TYR A 240 2.99 0.57 -12.52
C TYR A 240 2.82 0.72 -11.00
N PHE A 241 1.82 0.02 -10.48
CA PHE A 241 1.68 -0.24 -9.06
C PHE A 241 2.64 -1.36 -8.66
N VAL A 242 3.38 -1.16 -7.57
CA VAL A 242 4.24 -2.20 -6.98
C VAL A 242 3.72 -2.55 -5.59
N PHE A 243 3.17 -3.75 -5.44
CA PHE A 243 2.51 -4.24 -4.23
C PHE A 243 3.46 -5.03 -3.33
N SER A 244 3.25 -4.88 -2.01
CA SER A 244 3.87 -5.67 -0.95
C SER A 244 2.79 -6.19 -0.01
N PHE A 245 2.60 -7.52 -0.02
CA PHE A 245 1.66 -8.19 0.88
C PHE A 245 2.38 -8.73 2.12
N PRO A 246 1.84 -8.53 3.33
CA PRO A 246 2.56 -8.87 4.56
C PRO A 246 2.98 -10.33 4.73
N ALA A 247 2.25 -11.30 4.17
CA ALA A 247 2.52 -12.73 4.32
C ALA A 247 3.34 -13.30 3.15
N ASP A 248 3.66 -12.47 2.15
CA ASP A 248 4.26 -12.92 0.91
C ASP A 248 5.66 -12.35 0.76
N THR A 249 6.62 -13.23 0.49
CA THR A 249 7.99 -12.80 0.22
C THR A 249 8.12 -12.09 -1.11
N ASN A 250 7.18 -12.26 -2.04
CA ASN A 250 7.22 -11.58 -3.33
C ASN A 250 6.74 -10.13 -3.26
N VAL A 251 7.28 -9.31 -4.15
CA VAL A 251 6.70 -8.02 -4.56
C VAL A 251 6.06 -8.18 -5.93
N TYR A 252 5.00 -7.43 -6.21
CA TYR A 252 4.23 -7.58 -7.44
C TYR A 252 4.14 -6.27 -8.20
N GLU A 253 4.50 -6.25 -9.48
CA GLU A 253 4.37 -5.09 -10.36
C GLU A 253 3.17 -5.27 -11.30
N SER A 254 2.29 -4.28 -11.40
CA SER A 254 1.09 -4.37 -12.22
C SER A 254 0.59 -3.03 -12.77
N ASP A 255 -0.02 -3.08 -13.95
CA ASP A 255 -0.79 -1.99 -14.55
C ASP A 255 -2.30 -2.03 -14.22
N LEU A 256 -2.72 -2.99 -13.38
CA LEU A 256 -4.12 -3.28 -13.02
C LEU A 256 -5.02 -3.79 -14.16
N ALA A 257 -4.47 -4.04 -15.35
CA ALA A 257 -5.21 -4.48 -16.53
C ALA A 257 -4.80 -5.88 -17.02
N GLY A 258 -3.50 -6.16 -17.08
CA GLY A 258 -2.98 -7.44 -17.56
C GLY A 258 -1.46 -7.63 -17.36
N HIS A 259 -0.70 -6.55 -17.15
CA HIS A 259 0.68 -6.66 -16.66
C HIS A 259 0.65 -7.08 -15.19
N ASN A 260 1.26 -8.22 -14.87
CA ASN A 260 1.31 -8.74 -13.51
C ASN A 260 2.55 -9.63 -13.31
N LEU A 261 3.63 -9.04 -12.82
CA LEU A 261 4.90 -9.71 -12.58
C LEU A 261 5.15 -9.83 -11.08
N SER A 262 5.77 -10.92 -10.63
CA SER A 262 6.26 -11.04 -9.26
C SER A 262 7.76 -11.21 -9.20
N TYR A 263 8.38 -10.63 -8.17
CA TYR A 263 9.83 -10.67 -7.96
C TYR A 263 10.13 -11.13 -6.54
N CYS A 264 11.22 -11.88 -6.36
CA CYS A 264 11.67 -12.28 -5.04
C CYS A 264 12.02 -11.04 -4.20
N GLY A 265 11.33 -10.88 -3.07
CA GLY A 265 11.52 -9.77 -2.13
C GLY A 265 11.79 -10.24 -0.70
N LYS A 266 12.38 -11.44 -0.54
CA LYS A 266 12.62 -12.07 0.76
C LYS A 266 13.74 -11.36 1.52
N SER A 267 13.52 -11.04 2.79
CA SER A 267 14.56 -10.53 3.71
C SER A 267 15.60 -11.62 3.99
N GLN A 268 16.89 -11.25 4.08
CA GLN A 268 17.95 -12.15 4.52
C GLN A 268 17.83 -12.53 6.01
N TYR A 269 17.07 -11.75 6.79
CA TYR A 269 16.84 -12.01 8.21
C TYR A 269 15.59 -12.86 8.47
N GLN A 270 14.81 -13.17 7.44
CA GLN A 270 13.68 -14.09 7.55
C GLN A 270 14.20 -15.54 7.46
N THR A 271 14.18 -16.26 8.59
CA THR A 271 14.73 -17.62 8.67
C THR A 271 13.75 -18.72 8.27
N SER A 272 12.45 -18.43 8.22
CA SER A 272 11.40 -19.40 7.89
C SER A 272 10.32 -18.79 6.99
N ASP A 273 9.55 -19.61 6.30
CA ASP A 273 8.42 -19.11 5.51
C ASP A 273 7.30 -18.59 6.42
N ILE A 274 6.53 -17.64 5.91
CA ILE A 274 5.36 -17.10 6.61
C ILE A 274 4.20 -18.05 6.34
N THR A 275 3.91 -18.92 7.31
CA THR A 275 2.93 -19.99 7.13
C THR A 275 1.50 -19.54 7.44
N PRO A 276 0.51 -20.14 6.77
CA PRO A 276 -0.89 -19.94 7.11
C PRO A 276 -1.22 -20.55 8.48
N VAL A 277 -2.35 -20.12 9.04
CA VAL A 277 -2.89 -20.63 10.31
C VAL A 277 -4.20 -21.34 10.09
N LYS A 278 -4.66 -22.08 11.11
CA LYS A 278 -6.00 -22.65 11.08
C LYS A 278 -7.04 -21.57 11.33
N LYS A 279 -8.27 -21.81 10.91
CA LYS A 279 -9.37 -20.86 11.10
C LYS A 279 -9.61 -20.57 12.58
N GLU A 280 -9.49 -21.59 13.42
CA GLU A 280 -9.74 -21.54 14.86
C GLU A 280 -8.73 -20.63 15.58
N ASP A 281 -7.52 -20.48 15.01
CA ASP A 281 -6.46 -19.63 15.55
C ASP A 281 -6.71 -18.13 15.31
N LEU A 282 -7.71 -17.80 14.49
CA LEU A 282 -8.13 -16.42 14.20
C LEU A 282 -9.38 -16.00 14.98
N LEU A 283 -10.05 -16.94 15.65
CA LEU A 283 -11.23 -16.66 16.46
C LEU A 283 -10.85 -16.05 17.81
N ASN A 284 -11.81 -15.38 18.46
CA ASN A 284 -11.67 -14.80 19.82
C ASN A 284 -10.46 -13.85 19.93
N ASP A 285 -10.32 -12.94 18.96
CA ASP A 285 -9.30 -11.88 18.93
C ASP A 285 -7.83 -12.35 18.94
N LYS A 286 -7.60 -13.63 18.61
CA LYS A 286 -6.24 -14.20 18.53
C LYS A 286 -5.45 -13.77 17.29
N ALA A 287 -6.09 -13.13 16.30
CA ALA A 287 -5.45 -12.68 15.06
C ALA A 287 -4.25 -11.75 15.31
N GLY A 288 -4.31 -10.90 16.35
CA GLY A 288 -3.19 -10.04 16.75
C GLY A 288 -1.98 -10.84 17.23
N LYS A 289 -2.19 -11.84 18.10
CA LYS A 289 -1.12 -12.77 18.54
C LYS A 289 -0.50 -13.48 17.34
N GLN A 290 -1.34 -14.02 16.46
CA GLN A 290 -0.87 -14.71 15.25
C GLN A 290 -0.07 -13.79 14.32
N TYR A 291 -0.35 -12.49 14.28
CA TYR A 291 0.45 -11.54 13.51
C TYR A 291 1.83 -11.28 14.13
N MET A 292 1.89 -11.14 15.45
CA MET A 292 3.15 -10.83 16.15
C MET A 292 4.14 -11.99 16.17
N LEU A 293 3.65 -13.23 16.21
CA LEU A 293 4.46 -14.45 16.24
C LEU A 293 4.96 -14.93 14.86
N ARG A 294 4.71 -14.15 13.80
CA ARG A 294 5.17 -14.46 12.44
C ARG A 294 5.90 -13.27 11.83
N ASP A 295 6.88 -13.61 10.97
CA ASP A 295 7.53 -12.60 10.15
C ASP A 295 6.48 -11.95 9.24
N SER A 296 6.68 -10.69 8.88
CA SER A 296 5.81 -10.04 7.91
C SER A 296 6.49 -8.88 7.19
N TYR A 297 6.01 -8.62 5.99
CA TYR A 297 6.36 -7.43 5.23
C TYR A 297 5.37 -6.30 5.50
N GLY A 298 5.76 -5.08 5.15
CA GLY A 298 4.92 -3.90 5.27
C GLY A 298 4.98 -3.06 4.01
N ALA A 299 4.98 -1.74 4.23
CA ALA A 299 5.03 -0.73 3.19
C ALA A 299 6.19 -0.96 2.20
N ILE A 300 5.92 -0.59 0.96
CA ILE A 300 6.92 -0.45 -0.10
C ILE A 300 6.84 0.97 -0.64
N TYR A 301 7.98 1.66 -0.69
CA TYR A 301 8.10 3.03 -1.17
C TYR A 301 8.92 3.03 -2.45
N PHE A 302 8.59 3.95 -3.37
CA PHE A 302 9.39 4.19 -4.55
C PHE A 302 10.08 5.55 -4.43
N ASP A 303 11.41 5.51 -4.47
CA ASP A 303 12.26 6.69 -4.59
C ASP A 303 12.47 6.97 -6.08
N GLY A 304 11.68 7.91 -6.61
CA GLY A 304 11.72 8.29 -8.02
C GLY A 304 13.01 9.02 -8.42
N TYR A 305 13.75 9.61 -7.48
CA TYR A 305 14.99 10.33 -7.76
C TYR A 305 16.14 9.35 -7.99
N HIS A 306 16.31 8.38 -7.10
CA HIS A 306 17.35 7.35 -7.22
C HIS A 306 16.90 6.11 -7.99
N LYS A 307 15.61 6.04 -8.38
CA LYS A 307 14.94 4.89 -9.01
C LYS A 307 15.09 3.60 -8.21
N ARG A 308 14.73 3.66 -6.93
CA ARG A 308 14.88 2.54 -6.00
C ARG A 308 13.58 2.26 -5.27
N TYR A 309 13.44 1.03 -4.77
CA TYR A 309 12.32 0.67 -3.91
C TYR A 309 12.82 0.36 -2.50
N LEU A 310 12.04 0.76 -1.49
CA LEU A 310 12.30 0.50 -0.09
C LEU A 310 11.16 -0.33 0.48
N ARG A 311 11.40 -1.58 0.86
CA ARG A 311 10.37 -2.47 1.42
C ARG A 311 10.67 -2.78 2.88
N LEU A 312 9.68 -2.58 3.74
CA LEU A 312 9.78 -2.92 5.15
C LEU A 312 9.62 -4.42 5.39
N ALA A 313 10.56 -5.01 6.11
CA ALA A 313 10.47 -6.35 6.69
C ALA A 313 10.46 -6.26 8.22
N LYS A 314 9.66 -7.12 8.85
CA LYS A 314 9.46 -7.18 10.30
C LYS A 314 9.65 -8.62 10.75
N GLN A 315 10.51 -8.84 11.73
CA GLN A 315 10.73 -10.15 12.33
C GLN A 315 9.64 -10.46 13.36
N LYS A 316 9.31 -11.73 13.57
CA LYS A 316 8.45 -12.20 14.66
C LYS A 316 9.06 -11.93 16.02
N ILE A 317 8.21 -11.84 17.04
CA ILE A 317 8.63 -11.90 18.45
C ILE A 317 8.43 -13.31 18.99
N SER A 318 9.04 -13.61 20.14
CA SER A 318 8.79 -14.86 20.85
C SER A 318 7.43 -14.85 21.56
N GLU A 319 6.94 -16.03 21.94
CA GLU A 319 5.72 -16.13 22.75
C GLU A 319 5.90 -15.48 24.12
N ALA A 320 7.07 -15.63 24.74
CA ALA A 320 7.43 -14.97 26.00
C ALA A 320 7.42 -13.44 25.88
N ASP A 321 7.92 -12.88 24.77
CA ASP A 321 7.84 -11.43 24.51
C ASP A 321 6.39 -10.96 24.37
N PHE A 322 5.56 -11.71 23.66
CA PHE A 322 4.14 -11.39 23.52
C PHE A 322 3.41 -11.40 24.87
N GLU A 323 3.63 -12.44 25.69
CA GLU A 323 3.01 -12.60 27.01
C GLU A 323 3.47 -11.54 28.01
N SER A 324 4.73 -11.12 27.93
CA SER A 324 5.29 -10.01 28.72
C SER A 324 4.94 -8.62 28.16
N LYS A 325 4.15 -8.54 27.07
CA LYS A 325 3.77 -7.30 26.37
C LYS A 325 4.95 -6.53 25.77
N ASN A 326 6.10 -7.18 25.58
CA ASN A 326 7.20 -6.67 24.76
C ASN A 326 6.88 -6.86 23.28
N LEU A 327 6.10 -5.93 22.72
CA LEU A 327 5.61 -6.02 21.33
C LEU A 327 6.59 -5.45 20.28
N ASN A 328 7.85 -5.18 20.68
CA ASN A 328 8.84 -4.58 19.80
C ASN A 328 9.39 -5.59 18.80
N ARG A 329 9.12 -5.34 17.52
CA ARG A 329 9.62 -6.17 16.41
C ARG A 329 10.89 -5.56 15.85
N LYS A 330 11.92 -6.39 15.68
CA LYS A 330 13.09 -6.02 14.86
C LYS A 330 12.63 -5.77 13.42
N ARG A 331 13.19 -4.74 12.80
CA ARG A 331 12.81 -4.27 11.46
C ARG A 331 14.04 -4.09 10.58
N SER A 332 13.86 -4.34 9.30
CA SER A 332 14.82 -4.04 8.25
C SER A 332 14.13 -3.43 7.04
N ILE A 333 14.90 -2.72 6.21
CA ILE A 333 14.46 -2.21 4.92
C ILE A 333 15.27 -2.88 3.84
N LEU A 334 14.58 -3.61 2.96
CA LEU A 334 15.14 -4.08 1.70
C LEU A 334 15.19 -2.92 0.72
N ILE A 335 16.28 -2.85 -0.04
CA ILE A 335 16.53 -1.86 -1.07
C ILE A 335 16.59 -2.58 -2.41
N PHE A 336 15.74 -2.18 -3.34
CA PHE A 336 15.71 -2.71 -4.70
C PHE A 336 16.20 -1.66 -5.69
N ASP A 337 16.83 -2.09 -6.78
CA ASP A 337 17.08 -1.24 -7.95
C ASP A 337 15.81 -1.02 -8.79
N GLU A 338 15.95 -0.33 -9.93
CA GLU A 338 14.85 0.00 -10.84
C GLU A 338 14.20 -1.25 -11.48
N HIS A 339 14.86 -2.40 -11.43
CA HIS A 339 14.40 -3.68 -11.98
C HIS A 339 13.91 -4.65 -10.90
N LEU A 340 13.64 -4.16 -9.69
CA LEU A 340 13.17 -4.94 -8.55
C LEU A 340 14.14 -6.07 -8.14
N LYS A 341 15.44 -5.90 -8.40
CA LYS A 341 16.49 -6.72 -7.81
C LYS A 341 16.89 -6.16 -6.45
N ILE A 342 16.97 -7.01 -5.42
CA ILE A 342 17.50 -6.61 -4.11
C ILE A 342 18.99 -6.28 -4.24
N ILE A 343 19.36 -5.05 -3.89
CA ILE A 343 20.73 -4.53 -3.87
C ILE A 343 21.19 -4.11 -2.47
N GLY A 344 20.34 -4.27 -1.46
CA GLY A 344 20.66 -3.87 -0.10
C GLY A 344 19.62 -4.34 0.90
N GLU A 345 20.05 -4.53 2.15
CA GLU A 345 19.13 -4.59 3.29
C GLU A 345 19.78 -4.00 4.53
N SER A 346 19.07 -3.12 5.24
CA SER A 346 19.58 -2.43 6.43
C SER A 346 18.65 -2.65 7.62
N LEU A 347 19.22 -2.97 8.78
CA LEU A 347 18.50 -2.95 10.04
C LEU A 347 18.09 -1.52 10.38
N ILE A 348 16.91 -1.37 10.95
CA ILE A 348 16.32 -0.08 11.29
C ILE A 348 16.28 0.09 12.80
N ASP A 349 16.74 1.25 13.26
CA ASP A 349 16.62 1.66 14.67
C ASP A 349 15.15 1.73 15.09
N GLU A 350 14.85 1.27 16.31
CA GLU A 350 13.49 1.21 16.79
C GLU A 350 12.78 2.57 16.90
N ASN A 351 13.55 3.64 17.08
CA ASN A 351 13.06 5.01 17.18
C ASN A 351 12.71 5.63 15.83
N ILE A 352 12.97 4.93 14.71
CA ILE A 352 12.62 5.38 13.37
C ILE A 352 11.31 4.71 12.94
N SER A 353 10.30 5.54 12.64
CA SER A 353 9.02 5.09 12.12
C SER A 353 8.91 5.32 10.62
N PHE A 354 8.72 4.22 9.90
CA PHE A 354 8.42 4.23 8.47
C PHE A 354 6.95 4.55 8.18
N SER A 355 6.05 4.49 9.18
CA SER A 355 4.63 4.84 8.99
C SER A 355 4.39 6.31 8.60
N SER A 356 5.42 7.14 8.66
CA SER A 356 5.41 8.54 8.27
C SER A 356 6.63 8.89 7.41
N LEU A 357 7.14 7.91 6.64
CA LEU A 357 8.19 8.18 5.66
C LEU A 357 7.63 9.03 4.52
N PHE A 358 8.40 10.04 4.11
CA PHE A 358 8.18 10.76 2.86
C PHE A 358 9.51 11.00 2.14
N ILE A 359 9.42 11.21 0.83
CA ILE A 359 10.57 11.52 -0.03
C ILE A 359 10.32 12.93 -0.56
N SER A 360 11.29 13.81 -0.37
CA SER A 360 11.20 15.19 -0.84
C SER A 360 11.47 15.31 -2.34
N ALA A 361 11.15 16.46 -2.92
CA ALA A 361 11.30 16.74 -4.35
C ALA A 361 12.76 16.63 -4.82
N ASP A 362 13.73 16.84 -3.93
CA ASP A 362 15.17 16.70 -4.18
C ASP A 362 15.73 15.29 -3.87
N GLY A 363 14.84 14.33 -3.58
CA GLY A 363 15.23 12.93 -3.37
C GLY A 363 15.70 12.59 -1.96
N ASN A 364 15.57 13.50 -0.99
CA ASN A 364 15.89 13.19 0.40
C ASN A 364 14.77 12.37 1.04
N ILE A 365 15.15 11.29 1.73
CA ILE A 365 14.22 10.40 2.40
C ILE A 365 14.15 10.79 3.88
N TYR A 366 12.98 11.17 4.37
CA TYR A 366 12.78 11.53 5.77
C TYR A 366 11.85 10.53 6.44
N ALA A 367 12.25 10.03 7.61
CA ALA A 367 11.45 9.13 8.42
C ALA A 367 11.24 9.72 9.82
N ARG A 368 10.05 9.50 10.37
CA ARG A 368 9.67 10.08 11.66
C ARG A 368 10.49 9.48 12.79
N THR A 369 10.88 10.30 13.75
CA THR A 369 11.55 9.88 14.97
C THR A 369 11.01 10.63 16.19
N ARG A 370 11.48 10.28 17.39
CA ARG A 370 11.14 10.95 18.66
C ARG A 370 9.64 11.18 18.84
N SER A 371 8.84 10.15 18.53
CA SER A 371 7.36 10.25 18.51
C SER A 371 6.72 10.59 19.85
N ASN A 372 7.48 10.57 20.95
CA ASN A 372 7.03 10.91 22.30
C ASN A 372 7.07 12.42 22.59
N ASP A 373 7.70 13.24 21.74
CA ASP A 373 7.63 14.69 21.91
C ASP A 373 6.24 15.20 21.48
N GLU A 374 5.53 15.82 22.42
CA GLU A 374 4.17 16.34 22.19
C GLU A 374 4.16 17.73 21.54
N TYR A 375 5.30 18.43 21.54
CA TYR A 375 5.41 19.81 21.06
C TYR A 375 5.93 19.92 19.63
N ALA A 376 6.36 18.81 19.03
CA ALA A 376 6.87 18.82 17.67
C ALA A 376 6.83 17.46 16.97
N LEU A 377 6.89 17.50 15.65
CA LEU A 377 7.15 16.34 14.80
C LEU A 377 8.61 16.36 14.36
N HIS A 378 9.33 15.28 14.64
CA HIS A 378 10.75 15.13 14.30
C HIS A 378 10.93 14.11 13.19
N PHE A 379 11.83 14.41 12.26
CA PHE A 379 12.23 13.51 11.20
C PHE A 379 13.75 13.48 11.09
N VAL A 380 14.29 12.31 10.77
CA VAL A 380 15.71 12.14 10.43
C VAL A 380 15.81 11.79 8.96
N ARG A 381 16.79 12.39 8.28
CA ARG A 381 17.10 12.02 6.90
C ARG A 381 17.81 10.68 6.88
N LEU A 382 17.34 9.80 6.01
CA LEU A 382 17.97 8.55 5.65
C LEU A 382 18.72 8.72 4.33
N ALA A 383 19.94 8.20 4.25
CA ALA A 383 20.76 8.28 3.04
C ALA A 383 21.27 6.91 2.61
N TYR A 384 21.37 6.72 1.30
CA TYR A 384 22.02 5.55 0.74
C TYR A 384 23.54 5.65 0.91
N VAL A 385 24.16 4.53 1.28
CA VAL A 385 25.62 4.41 1.39
C VAL A 385 26.06 3.19 0.58
N ASP A 386 26.97 3.40 -0.38
CA ASP A 386 27.58 2.31 -1.15
C ASP A 386 28.67 1.64 -0.32
N SER A 387 28.59 0.31 -0.18
CA SER A 387 29.58 -0.44 0.59
C SER A 387 30.94 -0.54 -0.11
N ARG A 388 31.00 -0.29 -1.42
CA ARG A 388 32.25 -0.35 -2.22
C ARG A 388 33.14 0.87 -1.99
N GLU A 389 32.57 2.02 -1.67
CA GLU A 389 33.34 3.25 -1.44
C GLU A 389 34.22 3.16 -0.18
N ASN A 390 33.77 2.45 0.85
CA ASN A 390 34.52 2.29 2.10
C ASN A 390 35.76 1.36 1.99
N ASN A 391 35.81 0.46 1.01
CA ASN A 391 36.97 -0.41 0.81
C ASN A 391 38.14 0.28 0.08
N THR A 392 37.91 1.43 -0.54
CA THR A 392 38.96 2.16 -1.29
C THR A 392 39.86 3.02 -0.38
N GLN A 393 39.48 3.23 0.88
CA GLN A 393 40.29 3.98 1.86
C GLN A 393 41.17 3.08 2.73
N LEU A 394 40.93 1.76 2.77
CA LEU A 394 41.67 0.82 3.63
C LEU A 394 42.89 0.15 2.96
N THR A 395 43.18 0.45 1.69
CA THR A 395 44.35 -0.08 0.96
C THR A 395 45.46 0.95 0.72
N LYS A 396 45.37 2.13 1.35
CA LYS A 396 46.49 3.07 1.46
C LYS A 396 46.95 3.13 2.91
N ASN A 397 47.79 2.17 3.31
CA ASN A 397 48.77 2.32 4.39
C ASN A 397 49.92 1.35 4.14
#